data_AF-A0A3D8Y955-F1
#
_entry.id   AF-A0A3D8Y955-F1
#
_cell.length_a   1.000
_cell.length_b   1.000
_cell.length_c   1.000
_cell.angle_alpha   90.00
_cell.angle_beta   90.00
_cell.angle_gamma   90.00
#
_symmetry.space_group_name_H-M   'P 1'
#
loop_
_entity.id
_entity.type
_entity.pdbx_description
1 polymer ?
#
loop_
_entity_poly.entity_id
_entity_poly.type
_entity_poly.pdbx_seq_one_letter_code
_entity_poly.pdbx_strand_id
1 'polypeptide(L)'
;MEITNELLRKYSNNELTGSERAVVELWLETSKPEGQEMVFRAGVNAGGDMFQAVRERITSADTRRQRSRQLWRYAAAACLAIGMIGIGWYQNAIVSADNQLSLDNLSGQHTKDFNSDSGLVFRLSAHSKAHASLTNTINSISFCGAMEVTNRSTKDIRIVFSSTCKTRGIAEHTITCKPGKSYVALHDPMEENEIIIINRNMVNELPGSVVI
;
A
#
# COMPACT_ATOMS: atom_id res chain seq x y z
N MET A 1 -35.54 -72.22 38.21
CA MET A 1 -35.85 -70.82 38.58
C MET A 1 -36.41 -70.17 37.32
N GLU A 2 -37.65 -69.71 37.34
CA GLU A 2 -38.26 -69.08 36.16
C GLU A 2 -38.17 -67.55 36.32
N ILE A 3 -37.37 -66.91 35.47
CA ILE A 3 -37.37 -65.44 35.37
C ILE A 3 -38.55 -65.03 34.49
N THR A 4 -39.44 -64.21 35.04
CA THR A 4 -40.58 -63.63 34.31
C THR A 4 -40.15 -62.45 33.46
N ASN A 5 -40.80 -62.26 32.30
CA ASN A 5 -40.55 -61.13 31.39
C ASN A 5 -40.70 -59.75 32.06
N GLU A 6 -41.52 -59.66 33.10
CA GLU A 6 -41.68 -58.43 33.88
C GLU A 6 -40.41 -58.03 34.63
N LEU A 7 -39.64 -58.99 35.14
CA LEU A 7 -38.37 -58.73 35.81
C LEU A 7 -37.30 -58.25 34.83
N LEU A 8 -37.25 -58.82 33.61
CA LEU A 8 -36.33 -58.38 32.56
C LEU A 8 -36.64 -56.96 32.08
N ARG A 9 -37.92 -56.60 31.99
CA ARG A 9 -38.35 -55.23 31.64
C ARG A 9 -38.00 -54.22 32.73
N LYS A 10 -38.13 -54.59 34.00
CA LYS A 10 -37.67 -53.75 35.13
C LYS A 10 -36.14 -53.63 35.15
N TYR A 11 -35.41 -54.69 34.76
CA TYR A 11 -33.96 -54.65 34.60
C TYR A 11 -33.50 -53.65 33.54
N SER A 12 -34.14 -53.65 32.35
CA SER A 12 -33.79 -52.68 31.29
C SER A 12 -34.05 -51.23 31.68
N ASN A 13 -35.04 -51.00 32.55
CA ASN A 13 -35.41 -49.68 33.05
C ASN A 13 -34.65 -49.26 34.32
N ASN A 14 -33.78 -50.12 34.86
CA ASN A 14 -32.99 -49.88 36.06
C ASN A 14 -33.83 -49.70 37.35
N GLU A 15 -35.03 -50.29 37.39
CA GLU A 15 -36.04 -50.13 38.46
C GLU A 15 -36.07 -51.30 39.46
N LEU A 16 -35.07 -52.19 39.43
CA LEU A 16 -35.01 -53.36 40.32
C LEU A 16 -34.36 -53.06 41.66
N THR A 17 -34.84 -53.74 42.71
CA THR A 17 -34.18 -53.72 44.02
C THR A 17 -32.89 -54.55 44.00
N GLY A 18 -31.94 -54.26 44.90
CA GLY A 18 -30.61 -54.88 44.89
C GLY A 18 -30.62 -56.41 45.02
N SER A 19 -31.60 -56.98 45.74
CA SER A 19 -31.78 -58.43 45.85
C SER A 19 -32.32 -59.06 44.56
N GLU A 20 -33.26 -58.41 43.88
CA GLU A 20 -33.80 -58.89 42.61
C GLU A 20 -32.76 -58.79 41.48
N ARG A 21 -31.94 -57.73 41.50
CA ARG A 21 -30.85 -57.53 40.54
C ARG A 21 -29.84 -58.67 40.59
N ALA A 22 -29.43 -59.09 41.80
CA ALA A 22 -28.48 -60.19 41.98
C ALA A 22 -29.03 -61.51 41.43
N VAL A 23 -30.34 -61.76 41.55
CA VAL A 23 -30.99 -62.96 40.99
C VAL A 23 -31.02 -62.92 39.45
N VAL A 24 -31.32 -61.76 38.87
CA VAL A 24 -31.34 -61.58 37.40
C VAL A 24 -29.92 -61.70 36.82
N GLU A 25 -28.92 -61.12 37.46
CA GLU A 25 -27.51 -61.20 37.02
C GLU A 25 -26.96 -62.61 37.15
N LEU A 26 -27.22 -63.30 38.26
CA LEU A 26 -26.84 -64.71 38.42
C LEU A 26 -27.52 -65.59 37.36
N TRP A 27 -28.78 -65.31 37.03
CA TRP A 27 -29.45 -66.00 35.94
C TRP A 27 -28.82 -65.66 34.58
N LEU A 28 -28.49 -64.41 34.27
CA LEU A 28 -27.82 -64.02 33.01
C LEU A 28 -26.45 -64.69 32.87
N GLU A 29 -25.72 -64.88 33.97
CA GLU A 29 -24.44 -65.59 33.97
C GLU A 29 -24.61 -67.10 33.80
N THR A 30 -25.61 -67.69 34.46
CA THR A 30 -25.86 -69.14 34.43
C THR A 30 -26.60 -69.58 33.15
N SER A 31 -27.39 -68.70 32.55
CA SER A 31 -28.20 -69.01 31.36
C SER A 31 -27.49 -68.70 30.04
N LYS A 32 -26.18 -68.39 30.07
CA LYS A 32 -25.33 -68.48 28.88
C LYS A 32 -25.24 -69.95 28.45
N PRO A 33 -25.87 -70.37 27.36
CA PRO A 33 -25.58 -71.68 26.81
C PRO A 33 -24.15 -71.61 26.27
N GLU A 34 -23.27 -72.49 26.74
CA GLU A 34 -21.98 -72.71 26.08
C GLU A 34 -22.26 -73.02 24.60
N GLY A 35 -21.89 -72.08 23.72
CA GLY A 35 -21.92 -72.30 22.27
C GLY A 35 -23.15 -71.81 21.49
N GLN A 36 -23.98 -70.91 22.02
CA GLN A 36 -24.97 -70.23 21.17
C GLN A 36 -24.40 -68.90 20.64
N GLU A 37 -23.69 -68.96 19.51
CA GLU A 37 -23.47 -67.79 18.69
C GLU A 37 -24.83 -67.16 18.40
N MET A 38 -25.03 -65.91 18.84
CA MET A 38 -26.12 -65.08 18.35
C MET A 38 -25.89 -64.88 16.85
N VAL A 39 -26.48 -65.76 16.03
CA VAL A 39 -26.62 -65.53 14.61
C VAL A 39 -27.57 -64.35 14.47
N PHE A 40 -27.01 -63.14 14.49
CA PHE A 40 -27.66 -62.01 13.85
C PHE A 40 -27.97 -62.48 12.44
N ARG A 41 -29.25 -62.71 12.16
CA ARG A 41 -29.75 -62.88 10.80
C ARG A 41 -29.64 -61.51 10.14
N ALA A 42 -28.40 -61.11 9.85
CA ALA A 42 -28.09 -60.04 8.95
C ALA A 42 -28.71 -60.47 7.63
N GLY A 43 -29.86 -59.88 7.29
CA GLY A 43 -30.28 -59.84 5.89
C GLY A 43 -29.08 -59.29 5.13
N VAL A 44 -28.48 -60.15 4.31
CA VAL A 44 -27.10 -60.04 3.78
C VAL A 44 -26.85 -58.75 2.98
N ASN A 45 -27.87 -57.91 2.75
CA ASN A 45 -27.77 -56.70 1.94
C ASN A 45 -28.20 -55.40 2.66
N ALA A 46 -28.75 -55.44 3.87
CA ALA A 46 -29.27 -54.21 4.51
C ALA A 46 -28.19 -53.36 5.22
N GLY A 47 -27.14 -54.00 5.75
CA GLY A 47 -26.06 -53.30 6.43
C GLY A 47 -25.11 -52.59 5.47
N GLY A 48 -24.78 -53.23 4.35
CA GLY A 48 -23.84 -52.69 3.35
C GLY A 48 -24.28 -51.34 2.78
N ASP A 49 -25.55 -51.24 2.37
CA ASP A 49 -26.11 -50.03 1.78
C ASP A 49 -26.17 -48.87 2.78
N MET A 50 -26.49 -49.16 4.04
CA MET A 50 -26.55 -48.13 5.09
C MET A 50 -25.16 -47.61 5.45
N PHE A 51 -24.16 -48.48 5.58
CA PHE A 51 -22.78 -48.07 5.82
C PHE A 51 -22.18 -47.35 4.60
N GLN A 52 -22.56 -47.72 3.39
CA GLN A 52 -22.13 -47.05 2.17
C GLN A 52 -22.72 -45.63 2.04
N ALA A 53 -24.01 -45.46 2.32
CA ALA A 53 -24.67 -44.15 2.33
C ALA A 53 -24.07 -43.19 3.40
N VAL A 54 -23.68 -43.74 4.57
CA VAL A 54 -22.98 -42.95 5.61
C VAL A 54 -21.58 -42.57 5.15
N ARG A 55 -20.84 -43.49 4.50
CA ARG A 55 -19.48 -43.24 4.00
C ARG A 55 -19.46 -42.18 2.88
N GLU A 56 -20.44 -42.21 1.98
CA GLU A 56 -20.60 -41.20 0.92
C GLU A 56 -20.97 -39.82 1.49
N ARG A 57 -21.80 -39.74 2.54
CA ARG A 57 -22.11 -38.46 3.22
C ARG A 57 -20.91 -37.85 3.94
N ILE A 58 -20.07 -38.66 4.58
CA ILE A 58 -18.90 -38.17 5.30
C ILE A 58 -17.83 -37.66 4.32
N THR A 59 -17.56 -38.41 3.24
CA THR A 59 -16.55 -38.05 2.24
C THR A 59 -16.94 -36.84 1.39
N SER A 60 -18.22 -36.69 1.04
CA SER A 60 -18.73 -35.51 0.32
C SER A 60 -18.77 -34.23 1.18
N ALA A 61 -18.98 -34.35 2.50
CA ALA A 61 -18.93 -33.22 3.43
C ALA A 61 -17.50 -32.69 3.60
N ASP A 62 -16.51 -33.57 3.68
CA ASP A 62 -15.11 -33.19 3.90
C ASP A 62 -14.49 -32.52 2.67
N THR A 63 -14.78 -33.05 1.48
CA THR A 63 -14.33 -32.46 0.21
C THR A 63 -14.91 -31.06 -0.03
N ARG A 64 -16.18 -30.81 0.34
CA ARG A 64 -16.79 -29.47 0.24
C ARG A 64 -16.17 -28.47 1.21
N ARG A 65 -15.86 -28.90 2.43
CA ARG A 65 -15.22 -28.05 3.46
C ARG A 65 -13.76 -27.73 3.11
N GLN A 66 -13.04 -28.70 2.55
CA GLN A 66 -11.67 -28.53 2.08
C GLN A 66 -11.58 -27.60 0.86
N ARG A 67 -12.48 -27.76 -0.12
CA ARG A 67 -12.55 -26.89 -1.31
C ARG A 67 -12.92 -25.45 -0.97
N SER A 68 -13.84 -25.25 -0.03
CA SER A 68 -14.18 -23.92 0.51
C SER A 68 -12.97 -23.25 1.17
N ARG A 69 -12.23 -23.96 2.03
CA ARG A 69 -11.01 -23.43 2.67
C ARG A 69 -9.92 -23.05 1.67
N GLN A 70 -9.78 -23.80 0.59
CA GLN A 70 -8.85 -23.47 -0.50
C GLN A 70 -9.27 -22.18 -1.22
N LEU A 71 -10.56 -22.02 -1.55
CA LEU A 71 -11.07 -20.80 -2.18
C LEU A 71 -10.87 -19.56 -1.30
N TRP A 72 -11.08 -19.66 0.01
CA TRP A 72 -10.82 -18.56 0.95
C TRP A 72 -9.33 -18.19 1.04
N ARG A 73 -8.43 -19.17 0.93
CA ARG A 73 -6.98 -18.91 0.85
C ARG A 73 -6.59 -18.17 -0.43
N TYR A 74 -7.17 -18.54 -1.57
CA TYR A 74 -6.93 -17.83 -2.83
C TYR A 74 -7.51 -16.41 -2.81
N ALA A 75 -8.70 -16.22 -2.23
CA ALA A 75 -9.29 -14.89 -2.06
C ALA A 75 -8.42 -13.98 -1.18
N ALA A 76 -7.93 -14.49 -0.05
CA ALA A 76 -7.03 -13.72 0.83
C ALA A 76 -5.71 -13.34 0.12
N ALA A 77 -5.11 -14.27 -0.63
CA ALA A 77 -3.89 -14.00 -1.40
C ALA A 77 -4.11 -12.95 -2.50
N ALA A 78 -5.23 -13.01 -3.22
CA ALA A 78 -5.58 -12.03 -4.24
C ALA A 78 -5.79 -10.62 -3.65
N CYS A 79 -6.45 -10.51 -2.50
CA CYS A 79 -6.63 -9.22 -1.83
C CYS A 79 -5.29 -8.60 -1.39
N LEU A 80 -4.35 -9.40 -0.88
CA LEU A 80 -3.01 -8.92 -0.53
C LEU A 80 -2.23 -8.46 -1.77
N ALA A 81 -2.31 -9.19 -2.88
CA ALA A 81 -1.67 -8.80 -4.13
C ALA A 81 -2.22 -7.47 -4.68
N ILE A 82 -3.54 -7.30 -4.70
CA ILE A 82 -4.19 -6.05 -5.14
C ILE A 82 -3.83 -4.89 -4.20
N GLY A 83 -3.80 -5.14 -2.88
CA GLY A 83 -3.39 -4.14 -1.88
C GLY A 83 -1.95 -3.65 -2.09
N MET A 84 -1.00 -4.56 -2.34
CA MET A 84 0.40 -4.20 -2.60
C MET A 84 0.56 -3.40 -3.89
N ILE A 85 -0.18 -3.76 -4.95
CA ILE A 85 -0.20 -2.99 -6.20
C ILE A 85 -0.77 -1.59 -5.94
N GLY A 86 -1.90 -1.49 -5.22
CA GLY A 86 -2.51 -0.20 -4.89
C GLY A 86 -1.59 0.73 -4.10
N ILE A 87 -0.85 0.20 -3.11
CA ILE A 87 0.11 0.99 -2.33
C ILE A 87 1.27 1.47 -3.20
N GLY A 88 1.80 0.64 -4.10
CA GLY A 88 2.86 1.03 -5.01
C GLY A 88 2.45 2.17 -5.96
N TRP A 89 1.21 2.13 -6.46
CA TRP A 89 0.68 3.19 -7.31
C TRP A 89 0.44 4.49 -6.54
N TYR A 90 -0.06 4.41 -5.32
CA TYR A 90 -0.27 5.59 -4.46
C TYR A 90 1.05 6.28 -4.10
N GLN A 91 2.09 5.51 -3.77
CA GLN A 91 3.42 6.08 -3.47
C GLN A 91 4.05 6.73 -4.70
N ASN A 92 3.96 6.11 -5.88
CA ASN A 92 4.45 6.72 -7.11
C ASN A 92 3.68 7.99 -7.50
N ALA A 93 2.38 8.05 -7.27
CA ALA A 93 1.59 9.26 -7.54
C ALA A 93 1.98 10.44 -6.64
N ILE A 94 2.40 10.19 -5.39
CA ILE A 94 2.87 11.25 -4.48
C ILE A 94 4.28 11.73 -4.83
N VAL A 95 5.14 10.85 -5.33
CA VAL A 95 6.54 11.17 -5.65
C VAL A 95 6.72 11.80 -7.04
N SER A 96 5.78 11.60 -7.98
CA SER A 96 5.98 11.98 -9.40
C SER A 96 5.58 13.41 -9.79
N ALA A 97 5.29 14.31 -8.86
CA ALA A 97 5.06 15.72 -9.21
C ALA A 97 6.39 16.50 -9.35
N ASP A 98 7.33 15.95 -10.12
CA ASP A 98 8.57 16.62 -10.45
C ASP A 98 8.30 17.57 -11.63
N ASN A 99 7.93 18.81 -11.31
CA ASN A 99 7.62 19.82 -12.31
C ASN A 99 8.95 20.42 -12.81
N GLN A 100 9.54 19.75 -13.80
CA GLN A 100 10.68 20.28 -14.53
C GLN A 100 10.21 21.27 -15.60
N LEU A 101 10.69 22.51 -15.49
CA LEU A 101 10.37 23.60 -16.41
C LEU A 101 11.65 24.04 -17.13
N SER A 102 11.74 23.76 -18.44
CA SER A 102 12.83 24.24 -19.28
C SER A 102 12.42 25.54 -19.98
N LEU A 103 13.19 26.59 -19.74
CA LEU A 103 12.95 27.96 -20.17
C LEU A 103 14.04 28.37 -21.17
N ASP A 104 13.69 28.50 -22.44
CA ASP A 104 14.64 28.89 -23.48
C ASP A 104 14.24 30.22 -24.14
N ASN A 105 15.13 31.21 -23.99
CA ASN A 105 15.04 32.51 -24.64
C ASN A 105 16.33 32.89 -25.39
N LEU A 106 17.12 31.89 -25.82
CA LEU A 106 18.39 32.12 -26.52
C LEU A 106 18.21 32.85 -27.86
N SER A 107 17.10 32.59 -28.54
CA SER A 107 16.74 33.21 -29.83
C SER A 107 15.79 34.40 -29.71
N GLY A 108 15.32 34.73 -28.50
CA GLY A 108 14.35 35.80 -28.29
C GLY A 108 15.00 37.18 -28.19
N GLN A 109 14.37 38.18 -28.81
CA GLN A 109 14.75 39.59 -28.67
C GLN A 109 14.05 40.29 -27.50
N HIS A 110 13.08 39.63 -26.85
CA HIS A 110 12.25 40.19 -25.79
C HIS A 110 12.22 39.28 -24.57
N THR A 111 11.84 39.83 -23.41
CA THR A 111 11.66 39.05 -22.18
C THR A 111 10.50 38.08 -22.31
N LYS A 112 10.67 36.84 -21.85
CA LYS A 112 9.59 35.84 -21.79
C LYS A 112 9.19 35.57 -20.35
N ASP A 113 7.89 35.63 -20.09
CA ASP A 113 7.28 35.33 -18.80
C ASP A 113 6.76 33.89 -18.80
N PHE A 114 7.02 33.16 -17.72
CA PHE A 114 6.59 31.79 -17.53
C PHE A 114 6.00 31.65 -16.13
N ASN A 115 4.79 31.12 -16.07
CA ASN A 115 4.08 30.93 -14.81
C ASN A 115 4.13 29.45 -14.43
N SER A 116 4.53 29.17 -13.18
CA SER A 116 4.46 27.84 -12.59
C SER A 116 3.22 27.72 -11.72
N ASP A 117 2.63 26.52 -11.71
CA ASP A 117 1.53 26.16 -10.81
C ASP A 117 1.90 26.29 -9.32
N SER A 118 3.20 26.33 -9.00
CA SER A 118 3.72 26.58 -7.65
C SER A 118 3.56 28.03 -7.17
N GLY A 119 3.00 28.92 -8.01
CA GLY A 119 2.89 30.36 -7.70
C GLY A 119 4.18 31.15 -7.91
N LEU A 120 5.16 30.56 -8.61
CA LEU A 120 6.38 31.25 -9.04
C LEU A 120 6.20 31.75 -10.48
N VAL A 121 6.54 33.02 -10.71
CA VAL A 121 6.61 33.60 -12.06
C VAL A 121 8.07 33.85 -12.40
N PHE A 122 8.51 33.29 -13.51
CA PHE A 122 9.86 33.42 -14.04
C PHE A 122 9.83 34.38 -15.22
N ARG A 123 10.80 35.28 -15.29
CA ARG A 123 10.98 36.19 -16.41
C ARG A 123 12.42 36.12 -16.88
N LEU A 124 12.62 35.61 -18.10
CA LEU A 124 13.94 35.47 -18.70
C LEU A 124 14.27 36.68 -19.56
N SER A 125 15.50 37.20 -19.44
CA SER A 125 16.01 38.23 -20.35
C SER A 125 16.30 37.65 -21.75
N ALA A 126 16.55 38.54 -22.72
CA ALA A 126 16.96 38.12 -24.05
C ALA A 126 18.30 37.36 -23.98
N HIS A 127 18.48 36.36 -24.84
CA HIS A 127 19.66 35.51 -24.88
C HIS A 127 19.97 34.71 -23.59
N SER A 128 18.96 34.53 -22.73
CA SER A 128 19.08 33.75 -21.50
C SER A 128 18.42 32.37 -21.62
N LYS A 129 18.90 31.43 -20.80
CA LYS A 129 18.32 30.09 -20.63
C LYS A 129 18.19 29.77 -19.15
N ALA A 130 17.14 29.08 -18.76
CA ALA A 130 17.00 28.53 -17.43
C ALA A 130 16.32 27.17 -17.44
N HIS A 131 16.58 26.39 -16.42
CA HIS A 131 15.94 25.11 -16.17
C HIS A 131 15.63 25.04 -14.68
N ALA A 132 14.34 25.01 -14.35
CA ALA A 132 13.85 24.96 -12.99
C ALA A 132 13.33 23.55 -12.68
N SER A 133 13.76 22.99 -11.57
CA SER A 133 13.22 21.76 -10.99
C SER A 133 12.43 22.13 -9.76
N LEU A 134 11.10 22.10 -9.88
CA LEU A 134 10.19 22.43 -8.80
C LEU A 134 9.69 21.13 -8.19
N THR A 135 10.30 20.75 -7.08
CA THR A 135 9.94 19.53 -6.34
C THR A 135 9.19 19.92 -5.07
N ASN A 136 8.46 18.97 -4.47
CA ASN A 136 7.76 19.20 -3.20
C ASN A 136 8.70 19.54 -2.02
N THR A 137 10.01 19.34 -2.16
CA THR A 137 10.98 19.48 -1.06
C THR A 137 11.99 20.59 -1.30
N ILE A 138 12.56 20.66 -2.51
CA ILE A 138 13.62 21.59 -2.88
C ILE A 138 13.31 22.13 -4.27
N ASN A 139 13.24 23.46 -4.39
CA ASN A 139 13.18 24.11 -5.69
C ASN A 139 14.60 24.49 -6.09
N SER A 140 15.04 24.04 -7.26
CA SER A 140 16.32 24.45 -7.83
C SER A 140 16.11 25.10 -9.18
N ILE A 141 16.94 26.10 -9.48
CA ILE A 141 16.94 26.80 -10.74
C ILE A 141 18.38 26.83 -11.23
N SER A 142 18.60 26.30 -12.41
CA SER A 142 19.84 26.44 -13.15
C SER A 142 19.63 27.47 -14.25
N PHE A 143 20.49 28.47 -14.37
CA PHE A 143 20.31 29.51 -15.37
C PHE A 143 21.63 29.90 -16.03
N CYS A 144 21.53 30.53 -17.19
CA CYS A 144 22.64 31.20 -17.84
C CYS A 144 22.12 32.50 -18.47
N GLY A 145 22.73 33.62 -18.09
CA GLY A 145 22.29 34.98 -18.40
C GLY A 145 21.63 35.66 -17.19
N ALA A 146 20.54 36.39 -17.42
CA ALA A 146 19.80 37.10 -16.38
C ALA A 146 18.34 36.64 -16.33
N MET A 147 17.80 36.53 -15.11
CA MET A 147 16.41 36.17 -14.89
C MET A 147 15.83 36.86 -13.66
N GLU A 148 14.52 37.03 -13.66
CA GLU A 148 13.76 37.46 -12.50
C GLU A 148 12.81 36.34 -12.05
N VAL A 149 12.69 36.19 -10.74
CA VAL A 149 11.74 35.28 -10.08
C VAL A 149 10.85 36.07 -9.15
N THR A 150 9.54 35.97 -9.35
CA THR A 150 8.54 36.57 -8.47
C THR A 150 7.78 35.49 -7.74
N ASN A 151 7.76 35.55 -6.40
CA ASN A 151 6.90 34.70 -5.60
C ASN A 151 5.51 35.32 -5.48
N ARG A 152 4.52 34.76 -6.17
CA ARG A 152 3.09 35.13 -6.07
C ARG A 152 2.29 34.22 -5.14
N SER A 153 2.93 33.23 -4.51
CA SER A 153 2.29 32.39 -3.52
C SER A 153 2.10 33.14 -2.19
N THR A 154 1.37 32.52 -1.27
CA THR A 154 1.17 33.02 0.10
C THR A 154 2.25 32.59 1.09
N LYS A 155 3.23 31.79 0.65
CA LYS A 155 4.24 31.18 1.51
C LYS A 155 5.65 31.55 1.06
N ASP A 156 6.58 31.52 2.00
CA ASP A 156 8.00 31.60 1.69
C ASP A 156 8.42 30.38 0.87
N ILE A 157 9.12 30.62 -0.23
CA ILE A 157 9.63 29.55 -1.10
C ILE A 157 11.15 29.60 -1.10
N ARG A 158 11.78 28.53 -0.64
CA ARG A 158 13.24 28.38 -0.70
C ARG A 158 13.64 27.88 -2.08
N ILE A 159 14.59 28.57 -2.70
CA ILE A 159 15.09 28.26 -4.05
C ILE A 159 16.62 28.21 -4.02
N VAL A 160 17.19 27.18 -4.63
CA VAL A 160 18.63 27.05 -4.88
C VAL A 160 18.91 27.48 -6.32
N PHE A 161 19.63 28.56 -6.50
CA PHE A 161 20.05 29.05 -7.82
C PHE A 161 21.43 28.50 -8.15
N SER A 162 21.62 28.09 -9.39
CA SER A 162 22.89 27.62 -9.92
C SER A 162 23.17 28.23 -11.29
N SER A 163 24.42 28.59 -11.56
CA SER A 163 24.84 29.12 -12.86
C SER A 163 25.37 27.99 -13.72
N THR A 164 24.94 27.96 -14.97
CA THR A 164 25.38 26.99 -15.99
C THR A 164 26.18 27.64 -17.11
N CYS A 165 26.53 28.93 -16.97
CA CYS A 165 27.37 29.61 -17.94
C CYS A 165 28.84 29.16 -17.83
N LYS A 166 29.29 28.40 -18.83
CA LYS A 166 30.66 28.17 -19.32
C LYS A 166 31.86 27.88 -18.38
N THR A 167 31.78 27.84 -17.05
CA THR A 167 33.02 27.73 -16.23
C THR A 167 33.02 26.67 -15.12
N ARG A 168 34.25 26.31 -14.71
CA ARG A 168 34.67 25.10 -13.97
C ARG A 168 34.19 25.04 -12.51
N GLY A 169 32.89 25.04 -12.30
CA GLY A 169 32.29 24.92 -10.99
C GLY A 169 30.80 25.25 -11.04
N ILE A 170 30.01 24.62 -10.18
CA ILE A 170 28.61 25.01 -9.99
C ILE A 170 28.62 26.00 -8.83
N ALA A 171 28.48 27.28 -9.13
CA ALA A 171 28.14 28.26 -8.11
C ALA A 171 26.69 27.99 -7.68
N GLU A 172 26.45 27.80 -6.40
CA GLU A 172 25.10 27.63 -5.86
C GLU A 172 24.82 28.70 -4.81
N HIS A 173 23.66 29.35 -4.92
CA HIS A 173 23.22 30.30 -3.92
C HIS A 173 21.75 30.04 -3.56
N THR A 174 21.51 29.79 -2.28
CA THR A 174 20.16 29.58 -1.75
C THR A 174 19.58 30.89 -1.25
N ILE A 175 18.38 31.22 -1.72
CA ILE A 175 17.59 32.32 -1.17
C ILE A 175 16.19 31.87 -0.78
N THR A 176 15.59 32.59 0.16
CA THR A 176 14.18 32.43 0.53
C THR A 176 13.38 33.56 -0.12
N CYS A 177 12.61 33.20 -1.14
CA CYS A 177 11.74 34.12 -1.85
C CYS A 177 10.50 34.41 -1.01
N LYS A 178 10.37 35.63 -0.49
CA LYS A 178 9.21 36.05 0.30
C LYS A 178 7.97 36.31 -0.58
N PRO A 179 6.74 36.09 -0.08
CA PRO A 179 5.49 36.39 -0.77
C PRO A 179 5.46 37.82 -1.32
N GLY A 180 5.05 37.96 -2.58
CA GLY A 180 4.92 39.23 -3.28
C GLY A 180 6.24 39.93 -3.61
N LYS A 181 7.39 39.28 -3.41
CA LYS A 181 8.71 39.85 -3.72
C LYS A 181 9.28 39.26 -5.02
N SER A 182 9.97 40.12 -5.76
CA SER A 182 10.77 39.77 -6.93
C SER A 182 12.25 39.75 -6.58
N TYR A 183 12.96 38.79 -7.16
CA TYR A 183 14.40 38.61 -7.04
C TYR A 183 14.97 38.51 -8.44
N VAL A 184 16.09 39.19 -8.67
CA VAL A 184 16.84 39.12 -9.93
C VAL A 184 18.08 38.30 -9.67
N ALA A 185 18.27 37.27 -10.49
CA ALA A 185 19.44 36.41 -10.49
C ALA A 185 20.21 36.65 -11.79
N LEU A 186 21.50 36.89 -11.63
CA LEU A 186 22.41 37.22 -12.72
C LEU A 186 23.76 36.58 -12.48
N HIS A 187 24.40 36.18 -13.57
CA HIS A 187 25.76 35.67 -13.57
C HIS A 187 26.72 36.83 -13.82
N ASP A 188 27.69 37.03 -12.92
CA ASP A 188 28.75 38.01 -13.14
C ASP A 188 29.76 37.46 -14.19
N PRO A 189 29.94 38.12 -15.35
CA PRO A 189 30.92 37.69 -16.34
C PRO A 189 32.38 37.98 -15.94
N MET A 190 32.62 38.81 -14.91
CA MET A 190 33.97 39.19 -14.46
C MET A 190 34.51 38.27 -13.37
N GLU A 191 33.66 37.75 -12.50
CA GLU A 191 34.03 36.74 -11.51
C GLU A 191 33.57 35.35 -11.96
N GLU A 192 34.52 34.51 -12.37
CA GLU A 192 34.25 33.11 -12.70
C GLU A 192 33.65 32.41 -11.47
N ASN A 193 32.33 32.21 -11.48
CA ASN A 193 31.50 31.55 -10.47
C ASN A 193 30.81 32.46 -9.44
N GLU A 194 30.62 33.75 -9.73
CA GLU A 194 29.72 34.56 -8.91
C GLU A 194 28.29 34.59 -9.47
N ILE A 195 27.34 34.29 -8.57
CA ILE A 195 25.91 34.48 -8.81
C ILE A 195 25.47 35.61 -7.91
N ILE A 196 24.97 36.68 -8.52
CA ILE A 196 24.40 37.80 -7.80
C ILE A 196 22.89 37.57 -7.76
N ILE A 197 22.35 37.48 -6.55
CA ILE A 197 20.90 37.38 -6.32
C ILE A 197 20.47 38.50 -5.41
N ILE A 198 19.63 39.36 -5.92
CA ILE A 198 19.19 40.55 -5.19
C ILE A 198 17.69 40.73 -5.30
N ASN A 199 17.12 41.42 -4.32
CA ASN A 199 15.73 41.86 -4.43
C ASN A 199 15.62 42.89 -5.56
N ARG A 200 14.54 42.83 -6.36
CA ARG A 200 14.31 43.79 -7.44
C ARG A 200 14.37 45.25 -6.97
N ASN A 201 13.95 45.52 -5.74
CA ASN A 201 13.97 46.87 -5.17
C ASN A 201 15.39 47.40 -4.89
N MET A 202 16.39 46.52 -4.87
CA MET A 202 17.80 46.84 -4.59
C MET A 202 18.66 46.79 -5.87
N VAL A 203 18.05 46.59 -7.04
CA VAL A 203 18.77 46.53 -8.33
C VAL A 203 19.51 47.82 -8.64
N ASN A 204 18.98 48.96 -8.20
CA ASN A 204 19.62 50.27 -8.38
C ASN A 204 20.88 50.45 -7.51
N GLU A 205 21.15 49.54 -6.57
CA GLU A 205 22.34 49.57 -5.71
C GLU A 205 23.49 48.73 -6.29
N LEU A 206 23.29 48.07 -7.44
CA LEU A 206 24.34 47.31 -8.11
C LEU A 206 25.39 48.25 -8.73
N PRO A 207 26.68 47.85 -8.72
CA PRO A 207 27.72 48.58 -9.42
C PRO A 207 27.41 48.63 -10.92
N GLY A 208 27.65 49.78 -11.56
CA GLY A 208 27.31 50.02 -12.97
C GLY A 208 28.03 49.12 -13.99
N SER A 209 28.97 48.27 -13.54
CA SER A 209 29.57 47.20 -14.35
C SER A 209 28.61 46.04 -14.64
N VAL A 210 27.53 45.92 -13.86
CA VAL A 210 26.53 44.86 -14.01
C VAL A 210 25.38 45.37 -14.88
N VAL A 211 25.37 44.96 -16.15
CA VAL A 211 24.32 45.33 -17.12
C VAL A 211 23.27 44.22 -17.17
N ILE A 212 22.00 44.57 -16.90
CA ILE A 212 20.83 43.68 -16.90
C ILE A 212 20.07 43.75 -18.22
#